data_AF-A0A067PPC9-F1
#
_entry.id   AF-A0A067PPC9-F1
#
_cell.length_a   1.000
_cell.length_b   1.000
_cell.length_c   1.000
_cell.angle_alpha   90.00
_cell.angle_beta   90.00
_cell.angle_gamma   90.00
#
_symmetry.space_group_name_H-M   'P 1'
#
loop_
_entity.id
_entity.type
_entity.pdbx_description
1 polymer ?
#
loop_
_entity_poly.entity_id
_entity_poly.type
_entity_poly.pdbx_seq_one_letter_code
_entity_poly.pdbx_strand_id
1 'polypeptide(L)'
;MDPTASSETYASQLSTLRHGHALWQPDVPRVSGGDALSPPVRIGDVGYLRYGGFHTLFNVLLPSDHASQRWGTPPDFRQLEVPGTDGLTPQQVLDFVTSSKSSLGPGVLKSSGSYSYIRPDELATSVTRQQTASVTTSNQVLQEDTNLLPLFQQYMIQHYKSWLEWANEDNGFGIDLSDFYFVTGCDKSVEWEVTTSSSIREDQESHGTVDMTGYENSTAVITSSTTWTPSVDRRRGPYRISPPVPGELPIEPVYNQCLFIRGFRMMDRSLPEEYGDEDVIIEMIPDDCKSINLLAPILEYVLRDSSLEVAIAHDQDIFPFSEDAPNPLKVMSNLDELRPGINVVDGVGRIEIPASLQEAVAGPVQPEAPGNAGSTPPILTVD
;
A
#
# COMPACT_ATOMS: atom_id res chain seq x y z
N MET A 1 -7.52 -6.51 -20.88
CA MET A 1 -8.11 -6.82 -19.56
C MET A 1 -8.68 -5.55 -18.99
N ASP A 2 -9.70 -5.69 -18.15
CA ASP A 2 -10.22 -4.58 -17.35
C ASP A 2 -9.12 -4.11 -16.38
N PRO A 3 -8.64 -2.85 -16.44
CA PRO A 3 -7.54 -2.36 -15.59
C PRO A 3 -7.79 -2.51 -14.09
N THR A 4 -9.05 -2.57 -13.67
CA THR A 4 -9.46 -2.82 -12.28
C THR A 4 -9.11 -4.24 -11.85
N ALA A 5 -9.44 -5.24 -12.67
CA ALA A 5 -9.15 -6.64 -12.38
C ALA A 5 -7.65 -6.91 -12.14
N SER A 6 -6.76 -6.26 -12.91
CA SER A 6 -5.30 -6.37 -12.72
C SER A 6 -4.86 -5.71 -11.41
N SER A 7 -5.43 -4.54 -11.08
CA SER A 7 -5.10 -3.83 -9.84
C SER A 7 -5.55 -4.57 -8.58
N GLU A 8 -6.73 -5.21 -8.61
CA GLU A 8 -7.23 -6.02 -7.51
C GLU A 8 -6.41 -7.29 -7.34
N THR A 9 -6.10 -7.97 -8.44
CA THR A 9 -5.21 -9.14 -8.43
C THR A 9 -3.86 -8.76 -7.84
N TYR A 10 -3.30 -7.61 -8.25
CA TYR A 10 -2.02 -7.12 -7.75
C TYR A 10 -2.05 -6.88 -6.23
N ALA A 11 -3.01 -6.09 -5.74
CA ALA A 11 -3.14 -5.78 -4.32
C ALA A 11 -3.41 -7.02 -3.46
N SER A 12 -4.33 -7.89 -3.90
CA SER A 12 -4.65 -9.14 -3.19
C SER A 12 -3.43 -10.06 -3.12
N GLN A 13 -2.77 -10.31 -4.25
CA GLN A 13 -1.66 -11.27 -4.30
C GLN A 13 -0.42 -10.80 -3.51
N LEU A 14 -0.12 -9.49 -3.48
CA LEU A 14 1.04 -8.94 -2.76
C LEU A 14 0.80 -8.62 -1.29
N SER A 15 -0.44 -8.61 -0.82
CA SER A 15 -0.73 -8.39 0.61
C SER A 15 -0.16 -9.46 1.54
N THR A 16 0.23 -10.64 1.02
CA THR A 16 1.01 -11.66 1.76
C THR A 16 2.33 -11.15 2.30
N LEU A 17 2.87 -10.10 1.68
CA LEU A 17 4.13 -9.49 2.09
C LEU A 17 3.96 -8.66 3.38
N ARG A 18 2.72 -8.37 3.81
CA ARG A 18 2.43 -7.59 5.02
C ARG A 18 2.98 -6.16 5.00
N HIS A 19 3.18 -5.62 3.79
CA HIS A 19 3.55 -4.22 3.56
C HIS A 19 2.34 -3.30 3.39
N GLY A 20 1.11 -3.77 3.66
CA GLY A 20 -0.14 -3.02 3.48
C GLY A 20 -0.73 -3.17 2.07
N HIS A 21 -1.37 -2.12 1.56
CA HIS A 21 -2.00 -2.12 0.25
C HIS A 21 -0.97 -1.84 -0.86
N ALA A 22 -0.85 -2.76 -1.82
CA ALA A 22 0.06 -2.60 -2.96
C ALA A 22 -0.57 -1.74 -4.06
N LEU A 23 0.16 -0.73 -4.55
CA LEU A 23 -0.33 0.17 -5.59
C LEU A 23 0.07 -0.33 -6.98
N TRP A 24 -0.94 -0.58 -7.83
CA TRP A 24 -0.74 -0.92 -9.24
C TRP A 24 -0.25 0.26 -10.07
N GLN A 25 -0.46 1.48 -9.58
CA GLN A 25 0.08 2.73 -10.11
C GLN A 25 0.96 3.42 -9.05
N PRO A 26 2.24 3.02 -8.91
CA PRO A 26 3.19 3.71 -8.04
C PRO A 26 3.60 5.11 -8.51
N ASP A 27 3.28 5.45 -9.77
CA ASP A 27 3.63 6.74 -10.36
C ASP A 27 2.99 7.92 -9.62
N VAL A 28 3.80 8.94 -9.39
CA VAL A 28 3.27 10.27 -9.10
C VAL A 28 2.65 10.81 -10.39
N PRO A 29 1.38 11.21 -10.42
CA PRO A 29 0.79 11.81 -11.62
C PRO A 29 1.65 12.98 -12.09
N ARG A 30 1.99 13.02 -13.38
CA ARG A 30 2.81 14.09 -13.99
C ARG A 30 2.08 14.64 -15.20
N VAL A 31 2.17 15.95 -15.41
CA VAL A 31 1.81 16.52 -16.72
C VAL A 31 2.87 16.08 -17.71
N SER A 32 2.48 15.71 -18.93
CA SER A 32 3.44 15.40 -20.00
C SER A 32 4.39 16.60 -20.21
N GLY A 33 5.66 16.43 -19.83
CA GLY A 33 6.69 17.46 -19.95
C GLY A 33 6.75 18.49 -18.81
N GLY A 34 6.07 18.28 -17.67
CA GLY A 34 6.01 19.24 -16.57
C GLY A 34 6.27 18.67 -15.17
N ASP A 35 6.05 19.52 -14.15
CA ASP A 35 6.16 19.21 -12.73
C ASP A 35 5.14 18.13 -12.28
N ALA A 36 5.41 17.51 -11.13
CA ALA A 36 4.50 16.54 -10.54
C ALA A 36 3.13 17.19 -10.20
N LEU A 37 2.05 16.55 -10.67
CA LEU A 37 0.65 16.93 -10.39
C LEU A 37 0.24 16.68 -8.94
N SER A 38 1.05 15.94 -8.17
CA SER A 38 0.88 15.77 -6.72
C SER A 38 2.24 15.53 -6.06
N PRO A 39 2.42 15.89 -4.78
CA PRO A 39 3.59 15.42 -4.03
C PRO A 39 3.57 13.88 -3.95
N PRO A 40 4.72 13.23 -3.73
CA PRO A 40 4.74 11.79 -3.43
C PRO A 40 3.97 11.53 -2.13
N VAL A 41 3.40 10.32 -2.02
CA VAL A 41 2.66 9.86 -0.83
C VAL A 41 3.53 10.01 0.41
N ARG A 42 2.95 10.49 1.51
CA ARG A 42 3.62 10.70 2.79
C ARG A 42 2.78 10.19 3.95
N ILE A 43 3.44 9.91 5.06
CA ILE A 43 2.76 9.75 6.34
C ILE A 43 1.91 11.00 6.62
N GLY A 44 0.68 10.80 7.06
CA GLY A 44 -0.28 11.87 7.31
C GLY A 44 -1.14 12.24 6.10
N ASP A 45 -0.90 11.67 4.92
CA ASP A 45 -1.79 11.87 3.78
C ASP A 45 -3.15 11.21 4.03
N VAL A 46 -4.22 11.97 3.83
CA VAL A 46 -5.60 11.48 3.73
C VAL A 46 -5.97 11.49 2.26
N GLY A 47 -6.49 10.38 1.77
CA GLY A 47 -6.84 10.23 0.37
C GLY A 47 -7.76 9.05 0.12
N TYR A 48 -7.85 8.64 -1.14
CA TYR A 48 -8.65 7.49 -1.56
C TYR A 48 -7.93 6.68 -2.65
N LEU A 49 -8.33 5.41 -2.80
CA LEU A 49 -7.77 4.49 -3.79
C LEU A 49 -8.70 4.35 -4.99
N ARG A 50 -8.23 4.73 -6.18
CA ARG A 50 -8.93 4.52 -7.46
C ARG A 50 -7.95 4.20 -8.57
N TYR A 51 -8.37 3.33 -9.48
CA TYR A 51 -7.57 2.89 -10.64
C TYR A 51 -6.22 2.24 -10.26
N GLY A 52 -6.13 1.71 -9.03
CA GLY A 52 -4.91 1.11 -8.48
C GLY A 52 -3.84 2.10 -8.04
N GLY A 53 -4.18 3.40 -7.94
CA GLY A 53 -3.32 4.45 -7.40
C GLY A 53 -3.96 5.14 -6.19
N PHE A 54 -3.13 5.80 -5.38
CA PHE A 54 -3.56 6.62 -4.26
C PHE A 54 -3.66 8.09 -4.67
N HIS A 55 -4.81 8.71 -4.35
CA HIS A 55 -5.09 10.11 -4.66
C HIS A 55 -5.15 10.90 -3.35
N THR A 56 -4.12 11.70 -3.08
CA THR A 56 -4.04 12.54 -1.88
C THR A 56 -5.05 13.69 -1.96
N LEU A 57 -5.84 13.84 -0.90
CA LEU A 57 -6.72 14.99 -0.69
C LEU A 57 -5.97 16.12 0.04
N PHE A 58 -5.42 15.80 1.21
CA PHE A 58 -4.63 16.72 2.04
C PHE A 58 -3.71 15.92 2.98
N ASN A 59 -2.77 16.60 3.65
CA ASN A 59 -1.90 15.99 4.66
C ASN A 59 -2.14 16.64 6.03
N VAL A 60 -2.41 15.82 7.05
CA VAL A 60 -2.78 16.28 8.39
C VAL A 60 -1.62 16.88 9.18
N LEU A 61 -0.37 16.53 8.82
CA LEU A 61 0.84 17.00 9.48
C LEU A 61 1.34 18.33 8.90
N LEU A 62 0.70 18.83 7.84
CA LEU A 62 1.04 20.09 7.20
C LEU A 62 0.05 21.19 7.58
N PRO A 63 0.51 22.45 7.72
CA PRO A 63 -0.37 23.60 7.85
C PRO A 63 -1.40 23.68 6.71
N SER A 64 -2.57 24.29 6.96
CA SER A 64 -3.63 24.43 5.95
C SER A 64 -3.24 25.31 4.76
N ASP A 65 -2.29 26.23 4.95
CA ASP A 65 -1.76 27.12 3.91
C ASP A 65 -0.52 26.54 3.19
N HIS A 66 -0.12 25.31 3.52
CA HIS A 66 1.04 24.67 2.89
C HIS A 66 0.77 24.38 1.41
N ALA A 67 1.75 24.62 0.54
CA ALA A 67 1.64 24.43 -0.91
C ALA A 67 1.28 22.99 -1.38
N SER A 68 1.37 22.01 -0.48
CA SER A 68 0.96 20.63 -0.72
C SER A 68 -0.53 20.39 -0.56
N GLN A 69 -1.27 21.28 0.12
CA GLN A 69 -2.72 21.22 0.31
C GLN A 69 -3.43 21.72 -0.97
N ARG A 70 -3.27 20.99 -2.08
CA ARG A 70 -3.69 21.44 -3.42
C ARG A 70 -5.20 21.67 -3.54
N TRP A 71 -5.98 20.87 -2.81
CA TRP A 71 -7.44 20.97 -2.74
C TRP A 71 -7.90 21.84 -1.57
N GLY A 72 -6.97 22.45 -0.83
CA GLY A 72 -7.22 23.05 0.47
C GLY A 72 -7.35 21.99 1.56
N THR A 73 -8.06 22.34 2.63
CA THR A 73 -8.36 21.46 3.76
C THR A 73 -9.83 21.62 4.17
N PRO A 74 -10.39 20.66 4.93
CA PRO A 74 -11.70 20.82 5.54
C PRO A 74 -11.85 22.14 6.32
N PRO A 75 -13.05 22.74 6.40
CA PRO A 75 -13.24 24.06 7.01
C PRO A 75 -12.85 24.15 8.49
N ASP A 76 -12.99 23.05 9.23
CA ASP A 76 -12.63 22.93 10.65
C ASP A 76 -11.23 22.33 10.86
N PHE A 77 -10.43 22.21 9.80
CA PHE A 77 -9.13 21.56 9.83
C PHE A 77 -8.21 22.18 10.91
N ARG A 78 -7.66 21.30 11.73
CA ARG A 78 -6.59 21.60 12.68
C ARG A 78 -5.45 20.65 12.41
N GLN A 79 -4.25 21.18 12.15
CA GLN A 79 -3.06 20.35 11.96
C GLN A 79 -2.91 19.37 13.13
N LEU A 80 -2.59 18.12 12.83
CA LEU A 80 -2.36 17.10 13.84
C LEU A 80 -1.15 17.49 14.69
N GLU A 81 -1.38 17.72 15.98
CA GLU A 81 -0.33 18.05 16.94
C GLU A 81 0.41 16.77 17.37
N VAL A 82 1.73 16.76 17.14
CA VAL A 82 2.59 15.64 17.54
C VAL A 82 3.34 16.04 18.82
N PRO A 83 3.16 15.31 19.93
CA PRO A 83 3.84 15.65 21.18
C PRO A 83 5.36 15.69 21.02
N GLY A 84 5.99 16.77 21.48
CA GLY A 84 7.44 16.95 21.42
C GLY A 84 7.96 17.60 20.13
N THR A 85 7.08 18.05 19.23
CA THR A 85 7.48 18.77 18.00
C THR A 85 7.23 20.27 18.06
N ASP A 86 7.07 20.84 19.25
CA ASP A 86 6.84 22.27 19.43
C ASP A 86 7.98 23.10 18.82
N GLY A 87 7.63 24.04 17.92
CA GLY A 87 8.59 24.90 17.24
C GLY A 87 9.37 24.24 16.10
N LEU A 88 9.09 22.98 15.76
CA LEU A 88 9.65 22.34 14.57
C LEU A 88 8.97 22.85 13.30
N THR A 89 9.75 22.93 12.22
CA THR A 89 9.21 23.18 10.87
C THR A 89 8.37 21.99 10.39
N PRO A 90 7.45 22.16 9.43
CA PRO A 90 6.65 21.04 8.91
C PRO A 90 7.49 19.86 8.41
N GLN A 91 8.64 20.13 7.78
CA GLN A 91 9.55 19.08 7.33
C GLN A 91 10.17 18.32 8.51
N GLN A 92 10.57 19.02 9.58
CA GLN A 92 11.10 18.39 10.78
C GLN A 92 10.04 17.56 11.53
N VAL A 93 8.77 17.98 11.51
CA VAL A 93 7.66 17.18 12.05
C VAL A 93 7.51 15.88 11.25
N LEU A 94 7.49 15.96 9.91
CA LEU A 94 7.44 14.77 9.06
C LEU A 94 8.60 13.81 9.37
N ASP A 95 9.83 14.32 9.45
CA ASP A 95 11.01 13.52 9.78
C ASP A 95 10.95 12.92 11.19
N PHE A 96 10.37 13.63 12.16
CA PHE A 96 10.16 13.12 13.54
C PHE A 96 9.11 12.00 13.59
N VAL A 97 8.01 12.16 12.85
CA VAL A 97 6.91 11.18 12.80
C VAL A 97 7.34 9.89 12.11
N THR A 98 8.24 9.97 11.12
CA THR A 98 8.86 8.80 10.50
C THR A 98 9.80 8.10 11.49
N SER A 99 9.26 7.12 12.21
CA SER A 99 9.95 6.40 13.27
C SER A 99 10.83 5.27 12.74
N SER A 100 10.49 4.70 11.58
CA SER A 100 11.29 3.69 10.88
C SER A 100 11.64 4.19 9.49
N LYS A 101 12.95 4.26 9.20
CA LYS A 101 13.49 4.40 7.84
C LYS A 101 14.40 3.20 7.60
N SER A 102 13.88 2.18 6.91
CA SER A 102 14.67 1.02 6.51
C SER A 102 14.86 1.04 4.99
N SER A 103 15.98 0.50 4.53
CA SER A 103 16.20 0.26 3.10
C SER A 103 16.13 -1.24 2.85
N LEU A 104 15.11 -1.68 2.13
CA LEU A 104 15.14 -3.01 1.52
C LEU A 104 16.11 -2.95 0.33
N GLY A 105 16.93 -3.98 0.14
CA GLY A 105 17.82 -4.05 -1.01
C GLY A 105 17.09 -3.98 -2.37
N PRO A 106 17.82 -3.91 -3.49
CA PRO A 106 17.22 -4.24 -4.77
C PRO A 106 16.72 -5.70 -4.78
N GLY A 107 15.67 -5.99 -5.55
CA GLY A 107 15.12 -7.33 -5.62
C GLY A 107 13.72 -7.43 -6.20
N VAL A 108 13.19 -8.66 -6.16
CA VAL A 108 11.84 -9.02 -6.61
C VAL A 108 11.02 -9.44 -5.40
N LEU A 109 9.85 -8.83 -5.23
CA LEU A 109 8.81 -9.28 -4.31
C LEU A 109 7.73 -10.02 -5.09
N LYS A 110 7.32 -11.19 -4.61
CA LYS A 110 6.32 -12.06 -5.27
C LYS A 110 5.24 -12.49 -4.30
N SER A 111 4.06 -12.82 -4.81
CA SER A 111 2.91 -13.29 -4.03
C SER A 111 3.14 -14.57 -3.20
N SER A 112 4.25 -15.27 -3.40
CA SER A 112 4.70 -16.43 -2.61
C SER A 112 5.38 -16.07 -1.27
N GLY A 113 5.38 -14.80 -0.85
CA GLY A 113 5.82 -14.41 0.49
C GLY A 113 7.34 -14.39 0.72
N SER A 114 8.17 -14.53 -0.31
CA SER A 114 9.63 -14.49 -0.18
C SER A 114 10.21 -13.18 -0.73
N TYR A 115 10.90 -12.44 0.15
CA TYR A 115 11.88 -11.44 -0.25
C TYR A 115 13.12 -12.19 -0.76
N SER A 116 13.48 -11.98 -2.02
CA SER A 116 14.66 -12.64 -2.61
C SER A 116 15.64 -11.59 -3.10
N TYR A 117 16.73 -11.41 -2.35
CA TYR A 117 17.91 -10.67 -2.82
C TYR A 117 18.67 -11.60 -3.77
N ILE A 118 18.55 -11.35 -5.07
CA ILE A 118 19.06 -12.28 -6.08
C ILE A 118 20.18 -11.59 -6.87
N ARG A 119 21.35 -12.23 -6.91
CA ARG A 119 22.42 -11.84 -7.84
C ARG A 119 21.98 -12.20 -9.27
N PRO A 120 22.36 -11.41 -10.30
CA PRO A 120 21.88 -11.57 -11.68
C PRO A 120 22.09 -12.95 -12.33
N ASP A 121 22.96 -13.78 -11.74
CA ASP A 121 23.42 -15.06 -12.25
C ASP A 121 22.61 -16.28 -11.77
N GLU A 122 21.60 -16.10 -10.91
CA GLU A 122 20.88 -17.22 -10.29
C GLU A 122 19.37 -16.98 -10.23
N LEU A 123 18.66 -17.11 -11.36
CA LEU A 123 17.19 -16.99 -11.34
C LEU A 123 16.45 -17.98 -12.25
N ALA A 124 15.89 -19.00 -11.61
CA ALA A 124 14.65 -19.64 -12.03
C ALA A 124 13.89 -20.05 -10.76
N THR A 125 12.91 -19.24 -10.34
CA THR A 125 11.98 -19.63 -9.26
C THR A 125 10.57 -19.67 -9.83
N SER A 126 9.94 -20.84 -9.83
CA SER A 126 8.56 -21.01 -10.23
C SER A 126 7.62 -20.83 -9.04
N VAL A 127 6.65 -19.93 -9.16
CA VAL A 127 5.48 -19.87 -8.27
C VAL A 127 4.33 -20.59 -8.97
N THR A 128 3.68 -21.51 -8.28
CA THR A 128 2.53 -22.29 -8.76
C THR A 128 1.24 -21.71 -8.16
N ARG A 129 0.55 -20.82 -8.89
CA ARG A 129 -0.79 -20.30 -8.50
C ARG A 129 -1.64 -19.98 -9.73
N GLN A 130 -2.97 -19.91 -9.58
CA GLN A 130 -3.90 -19.48 -10.64
C GLN A 130 -3.74 -17.99 -10.98
N GLN A 131 -3.37 -17.18 -9.98
CA GLN A 131 -3.03 -15.77 -10.14
C GLN A 131 -1.68 -15.50 -9.47
N THR A 132 -0.87 -14.64 -10.09
CA THR A 132 0.40 -14.20 -9.50
C THR A 132 0.58 -12.70 -9.66
N ALA A 133 1.30 -12.10 -8.73
CA ALA A 133 1.75 -10.72 -8.83
C ALA A 133 3.21 -10.61 -8.38
N SER A 134 3.94 -9.70 -9.02
CA SER A 134 5.29 -9.36 -8.60
C SER A 134 5.58 -7.88 -8.77
N VAL A 135 6.47 -7.37 -7.92
CA VAL A 135 7.11 -6.07 -8.10
C VAL A 135 8.62 -6.24 -8.07
N THR A 136 9.29 -5.56 -8.98
CA THR A 136 10.73 -5.59 -9.14
C THR A 136 11.27 -4.16 -9.06
N THR A 137 12.40 -4.03 -8.35
CA THR A 137 13.18 -2.79 -8.30
C THR A 137 14.67 -3.11 -8.36
N SER A 138 15.40 -2.27 -9.07
CA SER A 138 16.84 -2.27 -9.27
C SER A 138 17.56 -1.40 -8.23
N ASN A 139 16.79 -0.56 -7.51
CA ASN A 139 17.26 0.25 -6.40
C ASN A 139 16.69 -0.27 -5.08
N GLN A 140 17.24 0.24 -3.97
CA GLN A 140 16.65 0.02 -2.67
C GLN A 140 15.19 0.51 -2.63
N VAL A 141 14.39 -0.03 -1.71
CA VAL A 141 13.08 0.51 -1.34
C VAL A 141 13.22 1.20 0.00
N LEU A 142 12.82 2.47 0.06
CA LEU A 142 12.76 3.25 1.29
C LEU A 142 11.42 3.02 1.98
N GLN A 143 11.44 2.31 3.09
CA GLN A 143 10.27 2.10 3.94
C GLN A 143 10.19 3.21 4.98
N GLU A 144 9.06 3.89 5.06
CA GLU A 144 8.76 4.94 6.02
C GLU A 144 7.52 4.57 6.83
N ASP A 145 7.64 4.44 8.16
CA ASP A 145 6.51 4.12 9.04
C ASP A 145 6.48 5.01 10.29
N THR A 146 5.28 5.27 10.81
CA THR A 146 5.10 5.90 12.13
C THR A 146 4.76 4.89 13.21
N ASN A 147 5.31 5.09 14.41
CA ASN A 147 4.92 4.34 15.61
C ASN A 147 3.77 5.01 16.39
N LEU A 148 3.23 6.13 15.89
CA LEU A 148 2.19 6.93 16.54
C LEU A 148 0.78 6.51 16.12
N LEU A 149 0.54 5.22 15.85
CA LEU A 149 -0.74 4.72 15.35
C LEU A 149 -1.95 5.14 16.21
N PRO A 150 -1.91 5.11 17.56
CA PRO A 150 -3.05 5.57 18.37
C PRO A 150 -3.40 7.04 18.15
N LEU A 151 -2.40 7.90 17.94
CA LEU A 151 -2.60 9.33 17.68
C LEU A 151 -3.31 9.54 16.34
N PHE A 152 -2.86 8.84 15.30
CA PHE A 152 -3.48 8.88 13.97
C PHE A 152 -4.90 8.34 14.01
N GLN A 153 -5.12 7.19 14.64
CA GLN A 153 -6.45 6.61 14.81
C GLN A 153 -7.42 7.61 15.44
N GLN A 154 -7.02 8.20 16.56
CA GLN A 154 -7.84 9.15 17.30
C GLN A 154 -8.20 10.37 16.46
N TYR A 155 -7.23 10.89 15.70
CA TYR A 155 -7.44 12.03 14.82
C TYR A 155 -8.43 11.71 13.69
N MET A 156 -8.32 10.53 13.06
CA MET A 156 -9.29 10.10 12.03
C MET A 156 -10.70 9.98 12.60
N ILE A 157 -10.86 9.35 13.77
CA ILE A 157 -12.16 9.19 14.44
C ILE A 157 -12.81 10.54 14.74
N GLN A 158 -12.03 11.55 15.12
CA GLN A 158 -12.55 12.87 15.46
C GLN A 158 -13.00 13.67 14.23
N HIS A 159 -12.44 13.42 13.05
CA HIS A 159 -12.58 14.31 11.90
C HIS A 159 -13.17 13.68 10.62
N TYR A 160 -13.32 12.35 10.53
CA TYR A 160 -13.75 11.68 9.29
C TYR A 160 -15.06 12.23 8.69
N LYS A 161 -16.01 12.66 9.55
CA LYS A 161 -17.29 13.24 9.09
C LYS A 161 -17.08 14.54 8.32
N SER A 162 -16.31 15.47 8.92
CA SER A 162 -15.95 16.73 8.26
C SER A 162 -15.17 16.46 6.97
N TRP A 163 -14.28 15.46 6.97
CA TRP A 163 -13.53 15.10 5.76
C TRP A 163 -14.44 14.59 4.64
N LEU A 164 -15.42 13.75 4.96
CA LEU A 164 -16.38 13.20 4.00
C LEU A 164 -17.28 14.30 3.43
N GLU A 165 -17.83 15.17 4.29
CA GLU A 165 -18.62 16.34 3.89
C GLU A 165 -17.80 17.26 2.98
N TRP A 166 -16.60 17.67 3.39
CA TRP A 166 -15.72 18.52 2.58
C TRP A 166 -15.31 17.89 1.25
N ALA A 167 -14.99 16.59 1.24
CA ALA A 167 -14.59 15.90 0.01
C ALA A 167 -15.73 15.87 -1.02
N ASN A 168 -16.97 15.68 -0.57
CA ASN A 168 -18.11 15.50 -1.46
C ASN A 168 -18.87 16.80 -1.74
N GLU A 169 -19.15 17.62 -0.73
CA GLU A 169 -19.93 18.84 -0.86
C GLU A 169 -19.11 20.00 -1.44
N ASP A 170 -17.88 20.20 -0.97
CA ASP A 170 -17.05 21.33 -1.40
C ASP A 170 -16.23 21.01 -2.67
N ASN A 171 -15.81 19.76 -2.84
CA ASN A 171 -14.91 19.36 -3.94
C ASN A 171 -15.52 18.37 -4.95
N GLY A 172 -16.66 17.75 -4.65
CA GLY A 172 -17.37 16.88 -5.59
C GLY A 172 -16.65 15.56 -5.92
N PHE A 173 -15.82 15.02 -5.02
CA PHE A 173 -15.08 13.77 -5.30
C PHE A 173 -15.98 12.52 -5.42
N GLY A 174 -17.16 12.53 -4.78
CA GLY A 174 -18.11 11.41 -4.80
C GLY A 174 -17.49 10.13 -4.24
N ILE A 175 -16.90 10.22 -3.05
CA ILE A 175 -16.29 9.10 -2.33
C ILE A 175 -17.14 8.70 -1.13
N ASP A 176 -17.16 7.40 -0.82
CA ASP A 176 -17.80 6.88 0.38
C ASP A 176 -16.81 6.86 1.56
N LEU A 177 -17.30 6.66 2.79
CA LEU A 177 -16.42 6.51 3.95
C LEU A 177 -15.42 5.35 3.77
N SER A 178 -15.85 4.29 3.10
CA SER A 178 -15.05 3.11 2.77
C SER A 178 -13.91 3.37 1.77
N ASP A 179 -13.98 4.46 1.02
CA ASP A 179 -12.95 4.86 0.07
C ASP A 179 -11.77 5.60 0.74
N PHE A 180 -11.99 6.19 1.92
CA PHE A 180 -10.93 6.88 2.65
C PHE A 180 -9.81 5.94 3.07
N TYR A 181 -8.60 6.46 2.95
CA TYR A 181 -7.37 5.82 3.39
C TYR A 181 -6.48 6.86 4.05
N PHE A 182 -6.13 6.64 5.31
CA PHE A 182 -5.29 7.55 6.09
C PHE A 182 -3.92 6.94 6.33
N VAL A 183 -2.90 7.49 5.64
CA VAL A 183 -1.56 6.90 5.51
C VAL A 183 -0.74 7.07 6.79
N THR A 184 -0.29 5.94 7.34
CA THR A 184 0.61 5.84 8.49
C THR A 184 1.99 5.31 8.09
N GLY A 185 2.13 4.72 6.90
CA GLY A 185 3.39 4.26 6.36
C GLY A 185 3.36 4.08 4.84
N CYS A 186 4.52 4.10 4.21
CA CYS A 186 4.66 3.89 2.76
C CYS A 186 6.03 3.34 2.38
N ASP A 187 6.06 2.57 1.30
CA ASP A 187 7.29 2.05 0.70
C ASP A 187 7.55 2.72 -0.63
N LYS A 188 8.69 3.38 -0.75
CA LYS A 188 9.04 4.21 -1.90
C LYS A 188 10.21 3.63 -2.66
N SER A 189 10.14 3.72 -3.99
CA SER A 189 11.24 3.40 -4.88
C SER A 189 11.56 4.58 -5.80
N VAL A 190 12.71 4.49 -6.46
CA VAL A 190 13.13 5.36 -7.55
C VAL A 190 12.49 4.91 -8.88
N GLU A 191 12.35 3.60 -9.04
CA GLU A 191 11.84 2.95 -10.23
C GLU A 191 11.16 1.62 -9.86
N TRP A 192 10.30 1.14 -10.72
CA TRP A 192 9.50 -0.04 -10.46
C TRP A 192 9.07 -0.73 -11.74
N GLU A 193 8.89 -2.03 -11.64
CA GLU A 193 8.17 -2.85 -12.60
C GLU A 193 7.18 -3.75 -11.87
N VAL A 194 5.90 -3.65 -12.24
CA VAL A 194 4.83 -4.47 -11.65
C VAL A 194 4.23 -5.37 -12.71
N THR A 195 3.90 -6.59 -12.33
CA THR A 195 3.30 -7.58 -13.22
C THR A 195 2.22 -8.36 -12.50
N THR A 196 1.14 -8.67 -13.19
CA THR A 196 0.14 -9.65 -12.78
C THR A 196 -0.07 -10.70 -13.86
N SER A 197 -0.33 -11.94 -13.45
CA SER A 197 -0.77 -13.00 -14.36
C SER A 197 -2.00 -13.70 -13.82
N SER A 198 -2.83 -14.20 -14.74
CA SER A 198 -3.95 -15.09 -14.40
C SER A 198 -4.10 -16.22 -15.43
N SER A 199 -4.49 -17.41 -14.96
CA SER A 199 -4.89 -18.53 -15.81
C SER A 199 -6.42 -18.59 -15.96
N ILE A 200 -6.88 -18.98 -17.15
CA ILE A 200 -8.31 -18.93 -17.54
C ILE A 200 -9.10 -20.16 -17.04
N ARG A 201 -8.46 -21.16 -16.42
CA ARG A 201 -9.14 -22.39 -15.95
C ARG A 201 -8.71 -22.82 -14.55
N GLU A 202 -9.70 -23.24 -13.75
CA GLU A 202 -9.55 -23.69 -12.36
C GLU A 202 -8.64 -24.92 -12.19
N ASP A 203 -8.48 -25.74 -13.23
CA ASP A 203 -7.70 -26.98 -13.19
C ASP A 203 -6.21 -26.81 -13.55
N GLN A 204 -5.73 -25.58 -13.78
CA GLN A 204 -4.40 -25.35 -14.34
C GLN A 204 -3.54 -24.38 -13.53
N GLU A 205 -2.32 -24.83 -13.25
CA GLU A 205 -1.27 -24.09 -12.56
C GLU A 205 -0.57 -23.13 -13.53
N SER A 206 -0.49 -21.84 -13.18
CA SER A 206 0.35 -20.89 -13.92
C SER A 206 1.73 -20.80 -13.26
N HIS A 207 2.78 -20.89 -14.07
CA HIS A 207 4.16 -20.70 -13.62
C HIS A 207 4.60 -19.28 -13.98
N GLY A 208 5.05 -18.54 -12.98
CA GLY A 208 5.67 -17.22 -13.16
C GLY A 208 7.16 -17.28 -12.87
N THR A 209 7.98 -17.19 -13.91
CA THR A 209 9.40 -16.87 -13.77
C THR A 209 9.56 -15.35 -13.91
N VAL A 210 10.57 -14.77 -13.27
CA VAL A 210 11.00 -13.39 -13.51
C VAL A 210 12.48 -13.56 -13.79
N ASP A 211 13.00 -13.08 -14.92
CA ASP A 211 14.42 -13.17 -15.23
C ASP A 211 15.00 -11.75 -15.14
N MET A 212 16.08 -11.56 -14.37
CA MET A 212 16.70 -10.25 -14.19
C MET A 212 18.09 -10.26 -14.82
N THR A 213 18.15 -10.13 -16.14
CA THR A 213 19.41 -10.01 -16.87
C THR A 213 19.74 -8.54 -17.17
N GLY A 214 20.80 -8.02 -16.54
CA GLY A 214 21.48 -6.79 -16.95
C GLY A 214 20.97 -5.48 -16.34
N TYR A 215 21.92 -4.65 -15.89
CA TYR A 215 21.75 -3.38 -15.15
C TYR A 215 21.03 -2.25 -15.94
N GLU A 216 20.66 -2.48 -17.20
CA GLU A 216 20.10 -1.44 -18.07
C GLU A 216 18.75 -1.80 -18.73
N ASN A 217 18.29 -3.06 -18.66
CA ASN A 217 17.04 -3.50 -19.29
C ASN A 217 16.40 -4.68 -18.52
N SER A 218 16.01 -4.45 -17.27
CA SER A 218 15.25 -5.42 -16.48
C SER A 218 13.97 -5.82 -17.23
N THR A 219 13.77 -7.11 -17.50
CA THR A 219 12.53 -7.62 -18.09
C THR A 219 11.98 -8.79 -17.29
N ALA A 220 10.89 -8.62 -16.56
CA ALA A 220 10.19 -9.77 -16.02
C ALA A 220 9.62 -10.62 -17.18
N VAL A 221 10.02 -11.90 -17.25
CA VAL A 221 9.56 -12.87 -18.26
C VAL A 221 8.79 -13.99 -17.58
N ILE A 222 7.46 -13.92 -17.64
CA ILE A 222 6.56 -14.98 -17.15
C ILE A 222 6.49 -16.10 -18.19
N THR A 223 6.96 -17.31 -17.84
CA THR A 223 6.95 -18.49 -18.70
C THR A 223 5.93 -19.52 -18.20
N SER A 224 4.93 -19.87 -19.01
CA SER A 224 4.00 -20.97 -18.68
C SER A 224 4.56 -22.34 -19.08
N SER A 225 4.27 -23.37 -18.30
CA SER A 225 4.60 -24.77 -18.61
C SER A 225 3.61 -25.42 -19.58
N THR A 226 2.52 -24.71 -19.92
CA THR A 226 1.44 -25.19 -20.78
C THR A 226 1.53 -24.56 -22.17
N THR A 227 0.89 -25.18 -23.17
CA THR A 227 0.78 -24.70 -24.56
C THR A 227 -0.04 -23.40 -24.73
N TRP A 228 -0.49 -22.78 -23.64
CA TRP A 228 -1.26 -21.54 -23.63
C TRP A 228 -0.54 -20.44 -22.85
N THR A 229 -0.56 -19.23 -23.40
CA THR A 229 0.00 -18.03 -22.79
C THR A 229 -0.98 -17.47 -21.75
N PRO A 230 -0.59 -17.36 -20.46
CA PRO A 230 -1.42 -16.66 -19.48
C PRO A 230 -1.62 -15.20 -19.92
N SER A 231 -2.73 -14.60 -19.52
CA SER A 231 -2.87 -13.14 -19.63
C SER A 231 -1.91 -12.50 -18.63
N VAL A 232 -1.02 -11.65 -19.15
CA VAL A 232 -0.02 -10.94 -18.36
C VAL A 232 -0.21 -9.45 -18.60
N ASP A 233 -0.48 -8.73 -17.51
CA ASP A 233 -0.44 -7.27 -17.52
C ASP A 233 0.85 -6.81 -16.83
N ARG A 234 1.51 -5.81 -17.43
CA ARG A 234 2.80 -5.32 -16.97
C ARG A 234 2.85 -3.81 -17.07
N ARG A 235 3.44 -3.16 -16.06
CA ARG A 235 3.71 -1.72 -16.04
C ARG A 235 5.11 -1.46 -15.51
N ARG A 236 5.72 -0.35 -15.92
CA ARG A 236 7.03 0.11 -15.44
C ARG A 236 7.04 1.63 -15.31
N GLY A 237 7.81 2.14 -14.36
CA GLY A 237 7.97 3.56 -14.14
C GLY A 237 9.25 3.89 -13.37
N PRO A 238 9.72 5.14 -13.40
CA PRO A 238 9.20 6.23 -14.24
C PRO A 238 9.67 6.08 -15.70
N TYR A 239 8.83 6.47 -16.67
CA TYR A 239 9.26 6.60 -18.07
C TYR A 239 10.29 7.74 -18.19
N ARG A 240 11.59 7.40 -18.29
CA ARG A 240 12.64 8.40 -18.53
C ARG A 240 12.43 9.02 -19.92
N ILE A 241 12.06 10.30 -19.95
CA ILE A 241 11.85 11.06 -21.20
C ILE A 241 13.18 11.39 -21.88
N SER A 242 14.33 11.26 -21.19
CA SER A 242 15.64 11.58 -21.77
C SER A 242 16.74 10.65 -21.27
N PRO A 243 17.65 10.18 -22.16
CA PRO A 243 18.86 9.48 -21.75
C PRO A 243 19.75 10.42 -20.91
N PRO A 244 20.55 9.88 -19.97
CA PRO A 244 21.49 10.68 -19.20
C PRO A 244 22.48 11.36 -20.14
N VAL A 245 22.70 12.67 -19.95
CA VAL A 245 23.69 13.42 -20.71
C VAL A 245 25.09 13.01 -20.24
N PRO A 246 26.00 12.58 -21.15
CA PRO A 246 27.35 12.21 -20.75
C PRO A 246 28.07 13.36 -20.04
N GLY A 247 28.55 13.12 -18.81
CA GLY A 247 29.30 14.09 -18.00
C GLY A 247 28.49 14.82 -16.93
N GLU A 248 27.18 14.56 -16.83
CA GLU A 248 26.38 15.02 -15.69
C GLU A 248 26.64 14.13 -14.46
N LEU A 249 26.78 14.73 -13.27
CA LEU A 249 26.90 13.97 -12.03
C LEU A 249 25.63 13.11 -11.86
N PRO A 250 25.75 11.87 -11.33
CA PRO A 250 24.56 11.06 -11.06
C PRO A 250 23.64 11.84 -10.12
N ILE A 251 22.44 12.13 -10.61
CA ILE A 251 21.37 12.73 -9.81
C ILE A 251 21.11 11.78 -8.64
N GLU A 252 21.14 12.29 -7.41
CA GLU A 252 20.81 11.48 -6.24
C GLU A 252 19.45 10.78 -6.45
N PRO A 253 19.34 9.49 -6.09
CA PRO A 253 18.12 8.73 -6.30
C PRO A 253 16.95 9.40 -5.56
N VAL A 254 15.90 9.79 -6.31
CA VAL A 254 14.71 10.41 -5.74
C VAL A 254 13.65 9.33 -5.49
N TYR A 255 13.44 9.00 -4.22
CA TYR A 255 12.45 8.02 -3.75
C TYR A 255 11.06 8.65 -3.70
N ASN A 256 10.34 8.62 -4.81
CA ASN A 256 9.04 9.27 -4.94
C ASN A 256 7.96 8.37 -5.57
N GLN A 257 8.28 7.14 -5.95
CA GLN A 257 7.33 6.17 -6.50
C GLN A 257 6.79 5.29 -5.38
N CYS A 258 5.50 5.31 -5.09
CA CYS A 258 4.93 4.64 -3.91
C CYS A 258 4.47 3.22 -4.26
N LEU A 259 5.18 2.20 -3.79
CA LEU A 259 4.86 0.78 -4.07
C LEU A 259 3.76 0.25 -3.14
N PHE A 260 3.85 0.57 -1.86
CA PHE A 260 2.92 0.12 -0.84
C PHE A 260 2.54 1.27 0.08
N ILE A 261 1.31 1.24 0.58
CA ILE A 261 0.84 2.13 1.64
C ILE A 261 0.28 1.30 2.80
N ARG A 262 0.40 1.85 4.00
CA ARG A 262 -0.15 1.33 5.24
C ARG A 262 -0.95 2.45 5.89
N GLY A 263 -2.07 2.12 6.49
CA GLY A 263 -2.97 3.14 7.01
C GLY A 263 -4.23 2.60 7.65
N PHE A 264 -5.04 3.55 8.10
CA PHE A 264 -6.38 3.30 8.60
C PHE A 264 -7.40 3.42 7.48
N ARG A 265 -8.40 2.55 7.52
CA ARG A 265 -9.64 2.65 6.73
C ARG A 265 -10.83 2.59 7.66
N MET A 266 -11.92 3.24 7.27
CA MET A 266 -13.19 3.20 7.98
C MET A 266 -14.28 2.63 7.08
N MET A 267 -15.38 2.19 7.67
CA MET A 267 -16.58 1.77 6.97
C MET A 267 -17.77 2.08 7.86
N ASP A 268 -18.83 2.63 7.28
CA ASP A 268 -20.09 2.82 7.97
C ASP A 268 -21.01 1.61 7.75
N ARG A 269 -22.02 1.51 8.60
CA ARG A 269 -23.14 0.59 8.44
C ARG A 269 -24.05 1.13 7.34
N SER A 270 -23.58 1.15 6.11
CA SER A 270 -24.48 1.29 4.97
C SER A 270 -25.29 0.00 4.88
N LEU A 271 -26.56 0.03 5.32
CA LEU A 271 -27.52 -0.98 4.88
C LEU A 271 -27.51 -0.97 3.35
N PRO A 272 -27.52 -2.11 2.64
CA PRO A 272 -27.85 -2.08 1.22
C PRO A 272 -29.18 -1.33 1.13
N GLU A 273 -29.22 -0.25 0.33
CA GLU A 273 -30.44 0.54 0.16
C GLU A 273 -31.60 -0.44 -0.07
N GLU A 274 -32.54 -0.53 0.88
CA GLU A 274 -33.75 -1.31 0.68
C GLU A 274 -34.42 -0.70 -0.54
N TYR A 275 -34.35 -1.43 -1.65
CA TYR A 275 -35.05 -1.08 -2.89
C TYR A 275 -36.51 -0.82 -2.53
N GLY A 276 -36.91 0.45 -2.64
CA GLY A 276 -38.32 0.78 -2.76
C GLY A 276 -38.86 0.07 -3.99
N ASP A 277 -39.86 -0.77 -3.75
CA ASP A 277 -40.76 -1.46 -4.68
C ASP A 277 -40.20 -1.91 -6.04
N GLU A 278 -40.29 -3.23 -6.25
CA GLU A 278 -40.10 -3.94 -7.52
C GLU A 278 -40.68 -3.16 -8.70
N ASP A 279 -39.82 -2.50 -9.52
CA ASP A 279 -40.00 -2.30 -10.97
C ASP A 279 -38.93 -1.41 -11.65
N VAL A 280 -37.85 -1.02 -10.97
CA VAL A 280 -36.70 -0.39 -11.64
C VAL A 280 -35.43 -1.19 -11.35
N ILE A 281 -35.07 -2.09 -12.26
CA ILE A 281 -33.68 -2.57 -12.36
C ILE A 281 -32.88 -1.38 -12.90
N ILE A 282 -32.49 -0.46 -12.01
CA ILE A 282 -31.30 0.34 -12.27
C ILE A 282 -30.18 -0.67 -12.13
N GLU A 283 -29.67 -1.16 -13.27
CA GLU A 283 -28.34 -1.76 -13.31
C GLU A 283 -27.40 -0.72 -12.68
N MET A 284 -27.07 -0.90 -11.40
CA MET A 284 -25.88 -0.28 -10.83
C MET A 284 -24.75 -0.81 -11.69
N ILE A 285 -24.29 0.02 -12.63
CA ILE A 285 -22.98 -0.16 -13.22
C ILE A 285 -22.03 -0.11 -12.01
N PRO A 286 -21.35 -1.20 -11.66
CA PRO A 286 -20.37 -1.13 -10.60
C PRO A 286 -19.43 0.02 -10.93
N ASP A 287 -19.06 0.83 -9.95
CA ASP A 287 -18.03 1.83 -10.17
C ASP A 287 -16.71 1.05 -10.33
N ASP A 288 -16.47 0.57 -11.56
CA ASP A 288 -15.39 -0.30 -12.04
C ASP A 288 -14.00 0.36 -11.87
N CYS A 289 -13.89 1.35 -11.00
CA CYS A 289 -12.74 2.20 -10.76
C CYS A 289 -12.24 2.12 -9.32
N LYS A 290 -13.10 1.68 -8.37
CA LYS A 290 -12.74 1.57 -6.95
C LYS A 290 -11.75 0.43 -6.74
N SER A 291 -10.75 0.64 -5.91
CA SER A 291 -9.77 -0.42 -5.58
C SER A 291 -10.28 -1.32 -4.45
N ILE A 292 -9.90 -2.60 -4.50
CA ILE A 292 -10.27 -3.59 -3.48
C ILE A 292 -9.99 -3.10 -2.06
N ASN A 293 -10.97 -3.21 -1.17
CA ASN A 293 -10.78 -2.97 0.25
C ASN A 293 -10.36 -4.26 0.95
N LEU A 294 -9.05 -4.46 1.10
CA LEU A 294 -8.51 -5.64 1.77
C LEU A 294 -8.96 -5.77 3.25
N LEU A 295 -9.34 -4.66 3.89
CA LEU A 295 -9.81 -4.62 5.28
C LEU A 295 -11.31 -4.81 5.42
N ALA A 296 -12.06 -4.93 4.32
CA ALA A 296 -13.51 -5.14 4.35
C ALA A 296 -13.93 -6.29 5.28
N PRO A 297 -13.29 -7.48 5.29
CA PRO A 297 -13.69 -8.56 6.20
C PRO A 297 -13.65 -8.19 7.69
N ILE A 298 -12.66 -7.38 8.10
CA ILE A 298 -12.52 -6.94 9.50
C ILE A 298 -13.57 -5.89 9.82
N LEU A 299 -13.74 -4.92 8.92
CA LEU A 299 -14.67 -3.82 9.08
C LEU A 299 -16.11 -4.36 9.15
N GLU A 300 -16.47 -5.27 8.24
CA GLU A 300 -17.76 -5.96 8.20
C GLU A 300 -17.99 -6.79 9.46
N TYR A 301 -16.98 -7.53 9.94
CA TYR A 301 -17.08 -8.27 11.20
C TYR A 301 -17.44 -7.35 12.37
N VAL A 302 -16.73 -6.23 12.51
CA VAL A 302 -16.99 -5.26 13.58
C VAL A 302 -18.42 -4.70 13.49
N LEU A 303 -18.90 -4.35 12.29
CA LEU A 303 -20.24 -3.82 12.10
C LEU A 303 -21.34 -4.87 12.32
N ARG A 304 -21.11 -6.11 11.84
CA ARG A 304 -22.05 -7.23 11.95
C ARG A 304 -22.23 -7.69 13.41
N ASP A 305 -21.14 -7.78 14.15
CA ASP A 305 -21.11 -8.32 15.52
C ASP A 305 -21.20 -7.24 16.61
N SER A 306 -21.52 -5.99 16.24
CA SER A 306 -21.80 -4.90 17.18
C SER A 306 -23.04 -4.11 16.76
N SER A 307 -23.46 -3.16 17.60
CA SER A 307 -24.50 -2.17 17.27
C SER A 307 -23.91 -0.83 16.79
N LEU A 308 -22.64 -0.80 16.40
CA LEU A 308 -21.93 0.42 16.04
C LEU A 308 -22.19 0.79 14.58
N GLU A 309 -22.31 2.08 14.31
CA GLU A 309 -22.57 2.60 12.97
C GLU A 309 -21.30 2.72 12.12
N VAL A 310 -20.12 2.73 12.74
CA VAL A 310 -18.85 2.91 12.05
C VAL A 310 -17.79 1.99 12.64
N ALA A 311 -17.01 1.37 11.76
CA ALA A 311 -15.83 0.58 12.09
C ALA A 311 -14.56 1.22 11.53
N ILE A 312 -13.44 0.99 12.20
CA ILE A 312 -12.09 1.38 11.77
C ILE A 312 -11.14 0.18 11.90
N ALA A 313 -10.24 0.04 10.92
CA ALA A 313 -9.20 -0.97 10.92
C ALA A 313 -7.91 -0.41 10.33
N HIS A 314 -6.77 -0.89 10.82
CA HIS A 314 -5.44 -0.64 10.25
C HIS A 314 -5.01 -1.84 9.40
N ASP A 315 -4.12 -1.66 8.41
CA ASP A 315 -3.58 -2.78 7.62
C ASP A 315 -2.95 -3.90 8.45
N GLN A 316 -2.41 -3.56 9.62
CA GLN A 316 -1.83 -4.55 10.54
C GLN A 316 -2.88 -5.45 11.20
N ASP A 317 -4.14 -5.02 11.26
CA ASP A 317 -5.20 -5.74 11.96
C ASP A 317 -5.61 -7.04 11.23
N ILE A 318 -5.25 -7.19 9.93
CA ILE A 318 -5.57 -8.38 9.14
C ILE A 318 -4.57 -9.51 9.28
N PHE A 319 -3.32 -9.22 9.67
CA PHE A 319 -2.24 -10.21 9.65
C PHE A 319 -2.49 -11.43 10.55
N PRO A 320 -3.12 -11.31 11.73
CA PRO A 320 -3.49 -12.47 12.53
C PRO A 320 -4.46 -13.43 11.87
N PHE A 321 -5.26 -12.95 10.90
CA PHE A 321 -6.36 -13.68 10.28
C PHE A 321 -6.04 -14.10 8.84
N SER A 322 -4.86 -13.75 8.32
CA SER A 322 -4.41 -14.05 6.97
C SER A 322 -3.05 -14.74 6.99
N GLU A 323 -3.04 -16.06 6.78
CA GLU A 323 -1.82 -16.87 6.65
C GLU A 323 -1.21 -16.78 5.24
N ASP A 324 -2.07 -16.73 4.22
CA ASP A 324 -1.73 -16.67 2.80
C ASP A 324 -2.37 -15.43 2.14
N ALA A 325 -2.39 -15.36 0.80
CA ALA A 325 -3.06 -14.27 0.09
C ALA A 325 -4.50 -14.17 0.61
N PRO A 326 -4.95 -12.98 1.06
CA PRO A 326 -6.23 -12.79 1.72
C PRO A 326 -7.32 -13.16 0.74
N ASN A 327 -7.84 -14.36 0.95
CA ASN A 327 -9.15 -14.73 0.49
C ASN A 327 -10.11 -14.17 1.55
N PRO A 328 -10.97 -13.19 1.20
CA PRO A 328 -11.93 -12.60 2.13
C PRO A 328 -12.75 -13.64 2.91
N LEU A 329 -13.11 -14.76 2.25
CA LEU A 329 -13.85 -15.86 2.88
C LEU A 329 -13.02 -16.60 3.94
N LYS A 330 -11.71 -16.78 3.72
CA LYS A 330 -10.82 -17.41 4.70
C LYS A 330 -10.62 -16.49 5.91
N VAL A 331 -10.42 -15.19 5.66
CA VAL A 331 -10.32 -14.19 6.74
C VAL A 331 -11.61 -14.16 7.57
N MET A 332 -12.78 -14.11 6.93
CA MET A 332 -14.06 -14.13 7.61
C MET A 332 -14.28 -15.43 8.41
N SER A 333 -13.95 -16.58 7.83
CA SER A 333 -14.02 -17.87 8.54
C SER A 333 -13.14 -17.89 9.79
N ASN A 334 -11.94 -17.31 9.72
CA ASN A 334 -11.03 -17.20 10.87
C ASN A 334 -11.60 -16.26 11.94
N LEU A 335 -12.23 -15.15 11.54
CA LEU A 335 -12.91 -14.22 12.45
C LEU A 335 -14.12 -14.89 13.15
N ASP A 336 -14.92 -15.67 12.42
CA ASP A 336 -16.06 -16.41 12.96
C ASP A 336 -15.66 -17.50 13.96
N GLU A 337 -14.51 -18.15 13.72
CA GLU A 337 -13.94 -19.16 14.59
C GLU A 337 -13.31 -18.56 15.86
N LEU A 338 -12.46 -17.54 15.70
CA LEU A 338 -11.70 -16.94 16.80
C LEU A 338 -12.53 -15.98 17.66
N ARG A 339 -13.54 -15.34 17.07
CA ARG A 339 -14.42 -14.34 17.70
C ARG A 339 -13.66 -13.30 18.54
N PRO A 340 -12.76 -12.53 17.92
CA PRO A 340 -12.01 -11.49 18.62
C PRO A 340 -12.94 -10.43 19.24
N GLY A 341 -12.48 -9.78 20.31
CA GLY A 341 -13.23 -8.71 20.97
C GLY A 341 -13.43 -7.50 20.05
N ILE A 342 -14.38 -6.64 20.39
CA ILE A 342 -14.60 -5.36 19.71
C ILE A 342 -14.46 -4.24 20.73
N ASN A 343 -13.46 -3.39 20.51
CA ASN A 343 -13.24 -2.17 21.29
C ASN A 343 -14.00 -1.01 20.68
N VAL A 344 -14.50 -0.11 21.54
CA VAL A 344 -15.21 1.10 21.12
C VAL A 344 -14.38 2.32 21.50
N VAL A 345 -14.06 3.16 20.52
CA VAL A 345 -13.33 4.41 20.70
C VAL A 345 -14.17 5.54 20.10
N ASP A 346 -14.69 6.43 20.96
CA ASP A 346 -15.57 7.53 20.58
C ASP A 346 -16.74 7.14 19.66
N GLY A 347 -17.35 5.97 19.93
CA GLY A 347 -18.48 5.44 19.17
C GLY A 347 -18.11 4.72 17.87
N VAL A 348 -16.81 4.60 17.56
CA VAL A 348 -16.29 3.82 16.43
C VAL A 348 -15.76 2.48 16.92
N GLY A 349 -16.13 1.40 16.22
CA GLY A 349 -15.70 0.04 16.54
C GLY A 349 -14.33 -0.29 15.95
N ARG A 350 -13.51 -1.00 16.71
CA ARG A 350 -12.24 -1.58 16.24
C ARG A 350 -12.09 -3.00 16.77
N ILE A 351 -11.53 -3.89 15.96
CA ILE A 351 -11.20 -5.24 16.40
C ILE A 351 -10.13 -5.22 17.50
N GLU A 352 -10.33 -6.01 18.55
CA GLU A 352 -9.35 -6.25 19.60
C GLU A 352 -8.55 -7.50 19.24
N ILE A 353 -7.26 -7.33 18.93
CA ILE A 353 -6.37 -8.45 18.63
C ILE A 353 -5.87 -9.05 19.96
N PRO A 354 -6.24 -10.30 20.30
CA PRO A 354 -5.76 -10.96 21.51
C PRO A 354 -4.23 -11.04 21.54
N ALA A 355 -3.64 -10.89 22.72
CA ALA A 355 -2.18 -10.95 22.89
C ALA A 355 -1.56 -12.25 22.33
N SER A 356 -2.29 -13.37 22.39
CA SER A 356 -1.86 -14.67 21.82
C SER A 356 -1.70 -14.66 20.29
N LEU A 357 -2.30 -13.69 19.59
CA LEU A 357 -2.23 -13.52 18.15
C LEU A 357 -1.30 -12.37 17.73
N GLN A 358 -0.80 -11.57 18.69
CA GLN A 358 0.13 -10.46 18.43
C GLN A 358 1.54 -10.96 18.07
N GLU A 359 1.96 -12.14 18.52
CA GLU A 359 3.25 -12.74 18.15
C GLU A 359 3.37 -13.04 16.65
N ALA A 360 2.24 -13.24 15.96
CA ALA A 360 2.19 -13.41 14.52
C ALA A 360 2.33 -12.08 13.74
N VAL A 361 2.22 -10.91 14.39
CA VAL A 361 2.24 -9.57 13.76
C VAL A 361 3.66 -9.03 13.64
N ALA A 362 4.59 -9.45 14.50
CA ALA A 362 6.00 -9.17 14.34
C ALA A 362 6.52 -9.96 13.12
N GLY A 363 6.62 -9.31 11.96
CA GLY A 363 7.25 -9.89 10.78
C GLY A 363 8.65 -10.44 11.08
N PRO A 364 9.22 -11.28 10.20
CA PRO A 364 10.53 -11.86 10.44
C PRO A 364 11.54 -10.74 10.68
N VAL A 365 12.17 -10.75 11.87
CA VAL A 365 13.39 -9.98 12.12
C VAL A 365 14.40 -10.49 11.09
N GLN A 366 14.67 -9.69 10.06
CA GLN A 366 15.72 -10.01 9.11
C GLN A 366 17.03 -10.12 9.91
N PRO A 367 17.82 -11.19 9.72
CA PRO A 367 19.11 -11.29 10.38
C PRO A 367 19.95 -10.08 9.98
N GLU A 368 20.48 -9.36 10.97
CA GLU A 368 21.47 -8.31 10.75
C GLU A 368 22.50 -8.84 9.76
N ALA A 369 22.76 -8.06 8.69
CA ALA A 369 23.84 -8.36 7.76
C ALA A 369 25.10 -8.64 8.59
N PRO A 370 25.84 -9.75 8.33
CA PRO A 370 26.99 -10.09 9.13
C PRO A 370 27.94 -8.90 9.15
N GLY A 371 28.11 -8.35 10.35
CA GLY A 371 28.99 -7.22 10.61
C GLY A 371 30.33 -7.47 9.96
N ASN A 372 30.78 -6.49 9.18
CA ASN A 372 32.01 -6.57 8.39
C ASN A 372 33.18 -6.83 9.34
N ALA A 373 33.56 -8.11 9.47
CA ALA A 373 34.67 -8.53 10.30
C ALA A 373 35.96 -8.04 9.63
N GLY A 374 36.48 -6.94 10.19
CA GLY A 374 37.82 -6.38 10.04
C GLY A 374 38.66 -6.91 8.88
N SER A 375 38.58 -6.22 7.74
CA SER A 375 39.70 -6.19 6.79
C SER A 375 40.75 -5.25 7.37
N THR A 376 41.73 -5.80 8.08
CA THR A 376 42.95 -5.09 8.45
C THR A 376 43.67 -4.66 7.16
N PRO A 377 43.97 -3.37 6.94
CA PRO A 377 44.75 -2.97 5.78
C PRO A 377 46.21 -3.45 5.92
N PRO A 378 46.88 -3.82 4.81
CA PRO A 378 48.27 -4.25 4.86
C PRO A 378 49.17 -3.08 5.28
N ILE A 379 50.03 -3.34 6.26
CA ILE A 379 51.09 -2.43 6.68
C ILE A 379 52.13 -2.37 5.56
N LEU A 380 52.30 -1.20 4.96
CA LEU A 380 53.47 -0.86 4.14
C LEU A 380 54.66 -0.71 5.10
N THR A 381 55.51 -1.72 5.18
CA THR A 381 56.87 -1.54 5.70
C THR A 381 57.72 -0.91 4.62
N VAL A 382 58.08 0.35 4.85
CA VAL A 382 59.20 1.01 4.18
C VAL A 382 60.45 0.63 4.97
N ASP A 383 61.35 -0.12 4.34
CA ASP A 383 62.80 -0.07 4.56
C ASP A 383 63.51 -0.70 3.35
#